data_AF-A0A8S3RZK9-F1
#
_entry.id   AF-A0A8S3RZK9-F1
#
_cell.length_a   1.000
_cell.length_b   1.000
_cell.length_c   1.000
_cell.angle_alpha   90.00
_cell.angle_beta   90.00
_cell.angle_gamma   90.00
#
_symmetry.space_group_name_H-M   'P 1'
#
loop_
_entity.id
_entity.type
_entity.pdbx_description
1 polymer ?
#
loop_
_entity_poly.entity_id
_entity_poly.type
_entity_poly.pdbx_seq_one_letter_code
_entity_poly.pdbx_strand_id
1 'polypeptide(L)'
;MSDGSVFIAFLSITSAKIAFLAYCRRKKLQSFEQIGIIKSMNQFPVKSGGPIHLDTAQCTITGLHYNNITDRHWMVIRRDGAFLSARKEPKLVLIKPSSEGDNLLLDAPGMPTLVLPKCPPIDKSSKLIKCRVWDEYITGLYCGEDAESWIAKYLGYDGPSIVVSTPSMEKRDSSLVFKEFGNPAVEGDLSTFADFGAYMILSQASLDDLNTRLEKKVTMTRFRPNITIDGCGPYDEDNWAEMKIGNSVYMRLLDLCGRCILTTVDPGTGEKDAKRQPLETLKSYRLITEAIDPCFGVNAAVDIEGEIKVGDPVYVIRKRKKLQKFEKIGTIKSINQFPVKSGGPIHLDSAKCTITGLHYNNITDRHWMVIRRSGSFLSARQEPKLVLIKPSSDGDNLLLDAPGMPTLVLPICPPIDKSSKLIKCRVLNAYITGLYCGKDAESWIAKYLGYDGPSIVVSTPYMVKRDSSLVVKKFGNPAVEGDLSAFANFGAYMILSQSSLDDLNTRLEKKVTMTRFRPNITIDGCGPYDEDNWAEMKIGNSVYMRMLDLCDRCSLTTVDPATGDKDTRRQPLATLKSYRCVMEGIVPFFGVNAAIDIEGEIKVGDPVYVIRK
;
A
#
# COMPACT_ATOMS: atom_id res chain seq x y z
N MET A 1 -20.76 38.18 24.07
CA MET A 1 -19.98 37.47 23.04
C MET A 1 -18.51 37.54 23.44
N SER A 2 -18.00 36.51 24.12
CA SER A 2 -16.59 36.10 24.25
C SER A 2 -16.51 35.24 25.51
N ASP A 3 -16.42 33.91 25.38
CA ASP A 3 -15.94 32.99 26.43
C ASP A 3 -15.94 31.50 26.00
N GLY A 4 -16.40 31.16 24.79
CA GLY A 4 -16.37 29.77 24.30
C GLY A 4 -15.01 29.30 23.73
N SER A 5 -14.15 30.22 23.29
CA SER A 5 -12.95 29.90 22.51
C SER A 5 -11.73 29.52 23.37
N VAL A 6 -11.68 29.93 24.64
CA VAL A 6 -10.55 29.68 25.55
C VAL A 6 -10.67 28.33 26.25
N PHE A 7 -11.90 27.83 26.47
CA PHE A 7 -12.14 26.56 27.17
C PHE A 7 -11.83 25.32 26.30
N ILE A 8 -12.06 25.39 24.99
CA ILE A 8 -11.79 24.29 24.05
C ILE A 8 -10.28 24.08 23.85
N ALA A 9 -9.48 25.16 23.87
CA ALA A 9 -8.03 25.08 23.78
C ALA A 9 -7.38 24.49 25.04
N PHE A 10 -7.93 24.74 26.23
CA PHE A 10 -7.40 24.16 27.48
C PHE A 10 -7.73 22.66 27.63
N LEU A 11 -8.92 22.22 27.19
CA LEU A 11 -9.34 20.82 27.22
C LEU A 11 -8.59 19.93 26.20
N SER A 12 -8.24 20.45 25.02
CA SER A 12 -7.44 19.72 24.02
C SER A 12 -5.98 19.54 24.45
N ILE A 13 -5.38 20.55 25.09
CA ILE A 13 -4.00 20.47 25.59
C ILE A 13 -3.89 19.55 26.81
N THR A 14 -4.88 19.54 27.71
CA THR A 14 -4.88 18.62 28.87
C THR A 14 -5.15 17.17 28.45
N SER A 15 -6.08 16.92 27.52
CA SER A 15 -6.34 15.57 27.01
C SER A 15 -5.16 15.00 26.19
N ALA A 16 -4.50 15.81 25.37
CA ALA A 16 -3.28 15.42 24.67
C ALA A 16 -2.12 15.15 25.64
N LYS A 17 -1.93 15.99 26.69
CA LYS A 17 -0.93 15.74 27.74
C LYS A 17 -1.25 14.48 28.56
N ILE A 18 -2.51 14.22 28.88
CA ILE A 18 -2.93 13.01 29.60
C ILE A 18 -2.74 11.77 28.72
N ALA A 19 -3.08 11.83 27.43
CA ALA A 19 -2.84 10.75 26.47
C ALA A 19 -1.34 10.51 26.25
N PHE A 20 -0.53 11.57 26.16
CA PHE A 20 0.93 11.49 26.07
C PHE A 20 1.55 10.94 27.35
N LEU A 21 1.08 11.36 28.54
CA LEU A 21 1.52 10.81 29.82
C LEU A 21 1.09 9.35 29.99
N ALA A 22 -0.11 8.98 29.52
CA ALA A 22 -0.59 7.60 29.51
C ALA A 22 0.20 6.74 28.50
N TYR A 23 0.56 7.29 27.34
CA TYR A 23 1.43 6.68 26.33
C TYR A 23 2.84 6.45 26.89
N CYS A 24 3.46 7.48 27.45
CA CYS A 24 4.75 7.41 28.14
C CYS A 24 4.72 6.42 29.32
N ARG A 25 3.63 6.40 30.09
CA ARG A 25 3.42 5.43 31.19
C ARG A 25 3.26 4.01 30.66
N ARG A 26 2.56 3.80 29.54
CA ARG A 26 2.41 2.51 28.86
C ARG A 26 3.74 2.00 28.28
N LYS A 27 4.54 2.86 27.65
CA LYS A 27 5.90 2.54 27.18
C LYS A 27 6.82 2.18 28.34
N LYS A 28 6.75 2.90 29.47
CA LYS A 28 7.48 2.55 30.70
C LYS A 28 7.07 1.20 31.31
N LEU A 29 5.86 0.71 31.03
CA LEU A 29 5.35 -0.58 31.52
C LEU A 29 5.70 -1.77 30.60
N GLN A 30 6.24 -1.53 29.40
CA GLN A 30 6.72 -2.60 28.53
C GLN A 30 8.14 -3.03 28.92
N SER A 31 8.41 -4.33 28.91
CA SER A 31 9.74 -4.88 29.18
C SER A 31 10.62 -4.71 27.95
N PHE A 32 11.45 -3.65 27.94
CA PHE A 32 12.51 -3.46 26.96
C PHE A 32 13.71 -4.36 27.32
N GLU A 33 14.23 -5.08 26.34
CA GLU A 33 15.44 -5.91 26.48
C GLU A 33 16.65 -5.09 26.03
N GLN A 34 17.72 -5.03 26.85
CA GLN A 34 18.97 -4.41 26.42
C GLN A 34 19.67 -5.33 25.42
N ILE A 35 19.96 -4.80 24.23
CA ILE A 35 20.56 -5.58 23.14
C ILE A 35 21.97 -5.15 22.76
N GLY A 36 22.43 -4.00 23.27
CA GLY A 36 23.69 -3.44 22.82
C GLY A 36 23.89 -1.98 23.19
N ILE A 37 24.76 -1.31 22.44
CA ILE A 37 25.08 0.10 22.58
C ILE A 37 25.13 0.80 21.21
N ILE A 38 25.03 2.12 21.19
CA ILE A 38 25.39 2.91 20.00
C ILE A 38 26.89 2.79 19.75
N LYS A 39 27.26 2.25 18.59
CA LYS A 39 28.66 2.15 18.16
C LYS A 39 29.18 3.41 17.49
N SER A 40 28.36 4.00 16.63
CA SER A 40 28.70 5.20 15.87
C SER A 40 27.45 5.88 15.36
N MET A 41 27.51 7.20 15.19
CA MET A 41 26.45 8.00 14.58
C MET A 41 26.97 8.79 13.40
N ASN A 42 26.14 8.89 12.36
CA ASN A 42 26.45 9.64 11.15
C ASN A 42 25.26 10.53 10.76
N GLN A 43 25.54 11.80 10.52
CA GLN A 43 24.60 12.71 9.88
C GLN A 43 25.02 12.90 8.43
N PHE A 44 24.07 12.97 7.50
CA PHE A 44 24.32 13.23 6.09
C PHE A 44 23.58 14.52 5.67
N PRO A 45 24.15 15.71 5.93
CA PRO A 45 23.50 17.00 5.70
C PRO A 45 23.00 17.17 4.25
N VAL A 46 23.81 16.77 3.28
CA VAL A 46 23.46 16.79 1.85
C VAL A 46 22.97 15.40 1.41
N LYS A 47 21.80 15.32 0.79
CA LYS A 47 21.28 14.08 0.19
C LYS A 47 22.30 13.54 -0.82
N SER A 48 22.71 12.29 -0.62
CA SER A 48 23.79 11.60 -1.36
C SER A 48 25.22 12.06 -1.06
N GLY A 49 25.43 13.11 -0.25
CA GLY A 49 26.74 13.59 0.19
C GLY A 49 27.40 12.68 1.23
N GLY A 50 28.64 13.01 1.61
CA GLY A 50 29.39 12.34 2.68
C GLY A 50 28.81 12.58 4.08
N PRO A 51 29.22 11.76 5.07
CA PRO A 51 28.77 11.91 6.46
C PRO A 51 29.55 12.99 7.23
N ILE A 52 28.92 13.51 8.29
CA ILE A 52 29.57 14.02 9.49
C ILE A 52 29.48 12.92 10.55
N HIS A 53 30.61 12.53 11.12
CA HIS A 53 30.67 11.59 12.24
C HIS A 53 30.39 12.32 13.55
N LEU A 54 29.51 11.75 14.38
CA LEU A 54 29.01 12.39 15.59
C LEU A 54 29.25 11.52 16.83
N ASP A 55 29.71 12.15 17.91
CA ASP A 55 29.78 11.53 19.24
C ASP A 55 28.49 11.75 20.05
N THR A 56 27.79 12.86 19.79
CA THR A 56 26.49 13.23 20.39
C THR A 56 25.58 13.85 19.33
N ALA A 57 24.27 13.69 19.48
CA ALA A 57 23.27 14.31 18.62
C ALA A 57 21.90 14.38 19.31
N GLN A 58 21.09 15.36 18.91
CA GLN A 58 19.67 15.39 19.23
C GLN A 58 18.90 14.54 18.23
N CYS A 59 18.11 13.58 18.72
CA CYS A 59 17.10 12.89 17.93
C CYS A 59 15.83 13.75 17.87
N THR A 60 15.54 14.30 16.69
CA THR A 60 14.29 15.05 16.42
C THR A 60 13.33 14.24 15.54
N ILE A 61 12.08 14.67 15.43
CA ILE A 61 11.09 14.07 14.52
C ILE A 61 11.55 14.08 13.06
N THR A 62 12.42 15.03 12.66
CA THR A 62 12.91 15.16 11.27
C THR A 62 14.27 14.51 11.00
N GLY A 63 14.93 13.95 12.02
CA GLY A 63 16.22 13.26 11.90
C GLY A 63 17.25 13.70 12.95
N LEU A 64 18.47 13.13 12.85
CA LEU A 64 19.59 13.55 13.70
C LEU A 64 19.90 15.02 13.50
N HIS A 65 19.98 15.76 14.61
CA HIS A 65 20.26 17.18 14.65
C HIS A 65 21.50 17.46 15.51
N TYR A 66 22.46 18.19 14.93
CA TYR A 66 23.71 18.57 15.60
C TYR A 66 24.22 19.88 15.01
N ASN A 67 24.69 20.81 15.86
CA ASN A 67 25.20 22.12 15.46
C ASN A 67 24.31 22.88 14.46
N ASN A 68 22.99 22.93 14.71
CA ASN A 68 21.98 23.57 13.85
C ASN A 68 21.87 22.98 12.43
N ILE A 69 22.36 21.77 12.23
CA ILE A 69 22.21 21.00 11.01
C ILE A 69 21.30 19.82 11.32
N THR A 70 20.28 19.61 10.50
CA THR A 70 19.46 18.40 10.53
C THR A 70 19.84 17.52 9.34
N ASP A 71 19.72 16.22 9.56
CA ASP A 71 19.98 15.20 8.56
C ASP A 71 19.18 15.42 7.24
N ARG A 72 19.88 15.27 6.10
CA ARG A 72 19.36 15.47 4.73
C ARG A 72 18.58 16.79 4.51
N HIS A 73 18.98 17.88 5.16
CA HIS A 73 18.41 19.21 4.93
C HIS A 73 18.78 19.86 3.60
N TRP A 74 19.88 19.46 2.97
CA TRP A 74 20.30 19.95 1.66
C TRP A 74 20.13 18.87 0.60
N MET A 75 19.87 19.30 -0.62
CA MET A 75 19.71 18.41 -1.77
C MET A 75 20.19 19.07 -3.04
N VAL A 76 20.92 18.32 -3.85
CA VAL A 76 21.24 18.73 -5.23
C VAL A 76 20.04 18.39 -6.10
N ILE A 77 19.60 19.34 -6.93
CA ILE A 77 18.49 19.19 -7.86
C ILE A 77 18.95 19.43 -9.30
N ARG A 78 18.21 18.87 -10.25
CA ARG A 78 18.31 19.19 -11.68
C ARG A 78 17.47 20.43 -12.01
N ARG A 79 17.64 20.98 -13.22
CA ARG A 79 16.81 22.10 -13.73
C ARG A 79 15.30 21.86 -13.65
N ASP A 80 14.86 20.61 -13.74
CA ASP A 80 13.44 20.22 -13.63
C ASP A 80 12.94 20.08 -12.18
N GLY A 81 13.76 20.43 -11.18
CA GLY A 81 13.46 20.31 -9.76
C GLY A 81 13.56 18.88 -9.21
N ALA A 82 13.84 17.86 -10.03
CA ALA A 82 14.04 16.51 -9.54
C ALA A 82 15.39 16.38 -8.84
N PHE A 83 15.42 15.67 -7.71
CA PHE A 83 16.68 15.45 -6.99
C PHE A 83 17.72 14.69 -7.84
N LEU A 84 18.97 15.07 -7.68
CA LEU A 84 20.13 14.36 -8.20
C LEU A 84 20.65 13.42 -7.13
N SER A 85 20.94 12.17 -7.50
CA SER A 85 21.36 11.15 -6.54
C SER A 85 22.68 10.53 -6.93
N ALA A 86 23.41 9.97 -5.94
CA ALA A 86 24.64 9.23 -6.20
C ALA A 86 24.44 7.96 -7.05
N ARG A 87 23.20 7.55 -7.34
CA ARG A 87 22.90 6.52 -8.35
C ARG A 87 23.25 7.01 -9.76
N LYS A 88 22.98 8.28 -10.04
CA LYS A 88 23.26 8.94 -11.32
C LYS A 88 24.61 9.65 -11.31
N GLU A 89 24.89 10.42 -10.24
CA GLU A 89 26.14 11.17 -10.04
C GLU A 89 26.92 10.67 -8.82
N PRO A 90 27.67 9.55 -8.93
CA PRO A 90 28.42 8.97 -7.82
C PRO A 90 29.35 9.93 -7.09
N LYS A 91 29.93 10.91 -7.82
CA LYS A 91 30.82 11.95 -7.26
C LYS A 91 30.19 12.75 -6.11
N LEU A 92 28.86 12.77 -6.00
CA LEU A 92 28.18 13.43 -4.87
C LEU A 92 28.63 12.86 -3.51
N VAL A 93 28.98 11.58 -3.41
CA VAL A 93 29.42 10.98 -2.13
C VAL A 93 30.73 11.56 -1.61
N LEU A 94 31.52 12.19 -2.48
CA LEU A 94 32.80 12.81 -2.16
C LEU A 94 32.65 14.26 -1.67
N ILE A 95 31.44 14.83 -1.71
CA ILE A 95 31.15 16.11 -1.09
C ILE A 95 31.14 15.90 0.42
N LYS A 96 32.13 16.44 1.11
CA LYS A 96 32.33 16.29 2.55
C LYS A 96 31.77 17.51 3.28
N PRO A 97 30.70 17.34 4.05
CA PRO A 97 30.16 18.41 4.86
C PRO A 97 30.94 18.57 6.16
N SER A 98 31.10 19.81 6.61
CA SER A 98 31.53 20.15 7.97
C SER A 98 30.76 21.39 8.46
N SER A 99 30.86 21.67 9.76
CA SER A 99 30.09 22.74 10.41
C SER A 99 31.03 23.73 11.05
N GLU A 100 30.93 25.00 10.69
CA GLU A 100 31.68 26.10 11.31
C GLU A 100 30.77 27.30 11.55
N GLY A 101 30.67 27.78 12.79
CA GLY A 101 29.77 28.88 13.17
C GLY A 101 28.33 28.62 12.71
N ASP A 102 27.75 29.57 11.98
CA ASP A 102 26.41 29.48 11.39
C ASP A 102 26.37 28.89 9.97
N ASN A 103 27.49 28.33 9.51
CA ASN A 103 27.65 27.84 8.14
C ASN A 103 27.87 26.32 8.06
N LEU A 104 27.30 25.74 7.02
CA LEU A 104 27.67 24.45 6.47
C LEU A 104 28.79 24.68 5.45
N LEU A 105 29.92 24.01 5.64
CA LEU A 105 31.01 23.99 4.69
C LEU A 105 30.94 22.70 3.86
N LEU A 106 31.12 22.81 2.55
CA LEU A 106 31.16 21.67 1.64
C LEU A 106 32.51 21.64 0.91
N ASP A 107 33.30 20.61 1.19
CA ASP A 107 34.55 20.34 0.50
C ASP A 107 34.36 19.24 -0.56
N ALA A 108 35.01 19.39 -1.71
CA ALA A 108 35.03 18.36 -2.74
C ALA A 108 36.35 18.36 -3.52
N PRO A 109 36.75 17.22 -4.12
CA PRO A 109 38.01 17.12 -4.86
C PRO A 109 38.14 18.20 -5.95
N GLY A 110 39.23 18.97 -5.89
CA GLY A 110 39.54 20.00 -6.89
C GLY A 110 38.68 21.27 -6.81
N MET A 111 37.88 21.44 -5.75
CA MET A 111 37.01 22.59 -5.57
C MET A 111 37.43 23.41 -4.34
N PRO A 112 37.27 24.75 -4.37
CA PRO A 112 37.33 25.54 -3.14
C PRO A 112 36.18 25.15 -2.20
N THR A 113 36.33 25.36 -0.90
CA THR A 113 35.24 25.14 0.07
C THR A 113 34.03 26.02 -0.25
N LEU A 114 32.85 25.42 -0.38
CA LEU A 114 31.59 26.16 -0.50
C LEU A 114 31.02 26.42 0.88
N VAL A 115 30.65 27.68 1.15
CA VAL A 115 30.06 28.12 2.42
C VAL A 115 28.57 28.36 2.21
N LEU A 116 27.72 27.66 2.96
CA LEU A 116 26.26 27.83 2.92
C LEU A 116 25.73 28.18 4.31
N PRO A 117 24.79 29.12 4.46
CA PRO A 117 24.15 29.36 5.76
C PRO A 117 23.34 28.13 6.19
N LYS A 118 23.38 27.78 7.49
CA LYS A 118 22.62 26.64 8.04
C LYS A 118 21.12 26.89 8.07
N CYS A 119 20.72 28.11 8.39
CA CYS A 119 19.32 28.53 8.48
C CYS A 119 19.13 29.89 7.78
N PRO A 120 19.19 29.93 6.44
CA PRO A 120 18.91 31.15 5.70
C PRO A 120 17.48 31.64 5.97
N PRO A 121 17.27 32.95 6.17
CA PRO A 121 15.94 33.51 6.29
C PRO A 121 15.15 33.35 4.98
N ILE A 122 13.83 33.20 5.08
CA ILE A 122 12.94 33.24 3.92
C ILE A 122 12.28 34.62 3.90
N ASP A 123 12.54 35.37 2.83
CA ASP A 123 11.97 36.68 2.56
C ASP A 123 11.33 36.75 1.16
N LYS A 124 10.86 37.94 0.76
CA LYS A 124 10.20 38.14 -0.54
C LYS A 124 11.10 37.92 -1.75
N SER A 125 12.42 38.01 -1.59
CA SER A 125 13.41 37.78 -2.65
C SER A 125 13.85 36.32 -2.76
N SER A 126 13.51 35.50 -1.76
CA SER A 126 13.87 34.10 -1.70
C SER A 126 13.23 33.29 -2.83
N LYS A 127 14.06 32.56 -3.58
CA LYS A 127 13.60 31.68 -4.65
C LYS A 127 13.27 30.29 -4.09
N LEU A 128 11.98 29.98 -4.02
CA LEU A 128 11.48 28.66 -3.64
C LEU A 128 11.32 27.77 -4.87
N ILE A 129 11.84 26.55 -4.81
CA ILE A 129 11.80 25.58 -5.90
C ILE A 129 10.91 24.41 -5.47
N LYS A 130 9.90 24.09 -6.30
CA LYS A 130 9.12 22.87 -6.16
C LYS A 130 10.00 21.68 -6.58
N CYS A 131 10.51 20.96 -5.60
CA CYS A 131 11.40 19.83 -5.79
C CYS A 131 10.61 18.52 -5.85
N ARG A 132 11.06 17.58 -6.68
CA ARG A 132 10.48 16.23 -6.74
C ARG A 132 11.44 15.23 -6.11
N VAL A 133 10.98 14.55 -5.06
CA VAL A 133 11.69 13.47 -4.38
C VAL A 133 10.84 12.21 -4.54
N TRP A 134 11.28 11.32 -5.43
CA TRP A 134 10.50 10.17 -5.89
C TRP A 134 9.18 10.61 -6.54
N ASP A 135 8.04 10.16 -6.02
CA ASP A 135 6.70 10.48 -6.49
C ASP A 135 6.05 11.61 -5.67
N GLU A 136 6.80 12.19 -4.73
CA GLU A 136 6.36 13.31 -3.88
C GLU A 136 6.99 14.63 -4.30
N TYR A 137 6.28 15.72 -4.00
CA TYR A 137 6.74 17.08 -4.21
C TYR A 137 6.90 17.80 -2.87
N ILE A 138 8.02 18.48 -2.71
CA ILE A 138 8.34 19.30 -1.53
C ILE A 138 9.04 20.58 -1.97
N THR A 139 8.84 21.68 -1.25
CA THR A 139 9.51 22.94 -1.54
C THR A 139 10.93 22.94 -0.96
N GLY A 140 11.91 23.41 -1.73
CA GLY A 140 13.28 23.68 -1.28
C GLY A 140 13.64 25.15 -1.54
N LEU A 141 14.35 25.78 -0.61
CA LEU A 141 14.90 27.12 -0.79
C LEU A 141 16.19 27.05 -1.60
N TYR A 142 16.27 27.81 -2.68
CA TYR A 142 17.46 27.90 -3.54
C TYR A 142 18.65 28.53 -2.79
N CYS A 143 19.82 27.89 -2.86
CA CYS A 143 21.03 28.32 -2.14
C CYS A 143 21.85 29.41 -2.85
N GLY A 144 21.34 30.00 -3.94
CA GLY A 144 22.01 31.10 -4.65
C GLY A 144 22.92 30.65 -5.80
N GLU A 145 23.33 31.64 -6.60
CA GLU A 145 24.11 31.44 -7.83
C GLU A 145 25.51 30.89 -7.57
N ASP A 146 26.13 31.25 -6.44
CA ASP A 146 27.43 30.72 -6.05
C ASP A 146 27.38 29.21 -5.79
N ALA A 147 26.33 28.74 -5.11
CA ALA A 147 26.10 27.32 -4.84
C ALA A 147 25.80 26.54 -6.13
N GLU A 148 25.01 27.13 -7.03
CA GLU A 148 24.73 26.58 -8.36
C GLU A 148 26.00 26.47 -9.22
N SER A 149 26.78 27.55 -9.29
CA SER A 149 28.04 27.59 -10.06
C SER A 149 29.05 26.59 -9.51
N TRP A 150 29.12 26.46 -8.18
CA TRP A 150 30.01 25.50 -7.53
C TRP A 150 29.63 24.06 -7.88
N ILE A 151 28.36 23.68 -7.76
CA ILE A 151 27.93 22.30 -8.04
C ILE A 151 28.00 21.96 -9.54
N ALA A 152 27.67 22.92 -10.41
CA ALA A 152 27.81 22.76 -11.86
C ALA A 152 29.27 22.54 -12.26
N LYS A 153 30.20 23.35 -11.72
CA LYS A 153 31.64 23.18 -11.94
C LYS A 153 32.16 21.84 -11.42
N TYR A 154 31.72 21.42 -10.23
CA TYR A 154 32.15 20.14 -9.66
C TYR A 154 31.68 18.93 -10.48
N LEU A 155 30.44 18.97 -10.97
CA LEU A 155 29.87 17.90 -11.79
C LEU A 155 30.34 17.97 -13.26
N GLY A 156 30.82 19.13 -13.72
CA GLY A 156 31.38 19.35 -15.05
C GLY A 156 30.33 19.69 -16.11
N TYR A 157 29.12 20.12 -15.72
CA TYR A 157 28.05 20.53 -16.63
C TYR A 157 27.04 21.46 -15.94
N ASP A 158 26.38 22.30 -16.73
CA ASP A 158 25.40 23.27 -16.22
C ASP A 158 24.04 22.65 -15.87
N GLY A 159 23.33 23.28 -14.92
CA GLY A 159 21.94 22.99 -14.61
C GLY A 159 21.64 22.28 -13.29
N PRO A 160 22.59 21.63 -12.60
CA PRO A 160 22.42 21.27 -11.21
C PRO A 160 22.43 22.51 -10.30
N SER A 161 21.59 22.52 -9.26
CA SER A 161 21.60 23.54 -8.21
C SER A 161 21.48 22.90 -6.83
N ILE A 162 21.71 23.66 -5.76
CA ILE A 162 21.53 23.20 -4.38
C ILE A 162 20.31 23.89 -3.78
N VAL A 163 19.47 23.11 -3.09
CA VAL A 163 18.37 23.61 -2.26
C VAL A 163 18.50 23.16 -0.81
N VAL A 164 17.90 23.91 0.10
CA VAL A 164 17.83 23.62 1.53
C VAL A 164 16.39 23.64 2.04
N SER A 165 16.06 22.79 3.02
CA SER A 165 14.83 22.89 3.80
C SER A 165 15.09 23.69 5.07
N THR A 166 14.27 24.70 5.37
CA THR A 166 14.37 25.47 6.62
C THR A 166 13.30 25.02 7.62
N PRO A 167 13.42 25.34 8.93
CA PRO A 167 12.44 24.91 9.93
C PRO A 167 10.99 25.36 9.65
N SER A 168 10.79 26.50 9.00
CA SER A 168 9.46 27.04 8.68
C SER A 168 8.79 26.40 7.46
N MET A 169 9.52 25.57 6.70
CA MET A 169 8.99 24.90 5.51
C MET A 169 8.32 23.58 5.87
N GLU A 170 7.32 23.20 5.08
CA GLU A 170 6.71 21.87 5.16
C GLU A 170 7.76 20.77 4.98
N LYS A 171 7.48 19.63 5.62
CA LYS A 171 8.33 18.44 5.62
C LYS A 171 7.56 17.32 4.91
N ARG A 172 8.26 16.31 4.41
CA ARG A 172 7.63 15.12 3.86
C ARG A 172 7.06 14.29 4.98
N ASP A 173 5.87 13.73 4.77
CA ASP A 173 5.24 12.81 5.72
C ASP A 173 5.44 11.37 5.25
N SER A 174 6.15 10.58 6.04
CA SER A 174 6.49 9.20 5.70
C SER A 174 5.26 8.30 5.63
N SER A 175 4.13 8.66 6.27
CA SER A 175 2.88 7.88 6.23
C SER A 175 2.24 7.81 4.84
N LEU A 176 2.61 8.74 3.95
CA LEU A 176 2.14 8.74 2.56
C LEU A 176 2.86 7.71 1.68
N VAL A 177 3.93 7.09 2.19
CA VAL A 177 4.70 6.08 1.47
C VAL A 177 4.31 4.70 1.97
N PHE A 178 3.59 3.95 1.12
CA PHE A 178 3.27 2.55 1.42
C PHE A 178 4.54 1.70 1.45
N LYS A 179 4.69 0.91 2.50
CA LYS A 179 5.82 0.02 2.73
C LYS A 179 5.33 -1.35 3.17
N GLU A 180 5.97 -2.39 2.65
CA GLU A 180 5.50 -3.78 2.69
C GLU A 180 5.94 -4.52 3.96
N PHE A 181 7.05 -4.12 4.60
CA PHE A 181 7.57 -4.80 5.79
C PHE A 181 7.57 -3.89 7.03
N GLY A 182 7.45 -4.50 8.21
CA GLY A 182 7.56 -3.77 9.48
C GLY A 182 6.33 -2.93 9.87
N ASN A 183 6.55 -1.95 10.75
CA ASN A 183 5.47 -1.09 11.23
C ASN A 183 5.19 0.04 10.22
N PRO A 184 3.92 0.42 9.99
CA PRO A 184 3.62 1.56 9.14
C PRO A 184 4.11 2.86 9.78
N ALA A 185 4.57 3.78 8.94
CA ALA A 185 4.66 5.18 9.33
C ALA A 185 3.25 5.72 9.60
N VAL A 186 3.12 6.67 10.52
CA VAL A 186 1.87 7.35 10.86
C VAL A 186 2.00 8.84 10.59
N GLU A 187 0.87 9.52 10.46
CA GLU A 187 0.84 10.96 10.23
C GLU A 187 1.70 11.70 11.26
N GLY A 188 2.56 12.59 10.79
CA GLY A 188 3.56 13.28 11.62
C GLY A 188 4.93 12.59 11.70
N ASP A 189 5.12 11.44 11.05
CA ASP A 189 6.46 10.85 10.86
C ASP A 189 7.22 11.61 9.77
N LEU A 190 7.75 12.77 10.14
CA LEU A 190 8.30 13.73 9.20
C LEU A 190 9.73 13.40 8.76
N SER A 191 10.06 13.69 7.50
CA SER A 191 11.44 13.72 7.02
C SER A 191 11.65 14.88 6.06
N THR A 192 12.90 15.21 5.81
CA THR A 192 13.28 16.35 4.95
C THR A 192 13.44 15.84 3.52
N PHE A 193 14.68 15.72 3.04
CA PHE A 193 14.98 15.10 1.75
C PHE A 193 15.45 13.64 1.89
N ALA A 194 15.17 12.97 3.01
CA ALA A 194 15.44 11.53 3.19
C ALA A 194 14.64 10.68 2.18
N ASP A 195 14.94 9.39 2.03
CA ASP A 195 14.17 8.55 1.09
C ASP A 195 12.82 8.11 1.66
N PHE A 196 12.77 7.77 2.94
CA PHE A 196 11.56 7.33 3.65
C PHE A 196 11.57 7.87 5.08
N GLY A 197 11.93 7.05 6.08
CA GLY A 197 12.01 7.47 7.48
C GLY A 197 13.15 8.45 7.76
N ALA A 198 13.02 9.20 8.86
CA ALA A 198 14.00 10.17 9.34
C ALA A 198 15.33 9.54 9.80
N TYR A 199 15.30 8.24 10.12
CA TYR A 199 16.46 7.49 10.59
C TYR A 199 16.60 6.18 9.82
N MET A 200 17.84 5.76 9.62
CA MET A 200 18.19 4.40 9.25
C MET A 200 19.16 3.82 10.28
N ILE A 201 18.83 2.63 10.78
CA ILE A 201 19.56 1.90 11.81
C ILE A 201 20.08 0.59 11.23
N LEU A 202 21.31 0.22 11.58
CA LEU A 202 21.98 -0.99 11.12
C LEU A 202 22.91 -1.53 12.20
N SER A 203 23.01 -2.85 12.35
CA SER A 203 23.92 -3.44 13.33
C SER A 203 25.32 -3.67 12.74
N GLN A 204 26.35 -3.58 13.59
CA GLN A 204 27.71 -3.94 13.24
C GLN A 204 27.81 -5.42 12.85
N ALA A 205 27.10 -6.30 13.56
CA ALA A 205 27.06 -7.73 13.28
C ALA A 205 26.51 -8.06 11.87
N SER A 206 25.49 -7.33 11.39
CA SER A 206 25.02 -7.46 10.00
C SER A 206 26.09 -7.12 8.97
N LEU A 207 26.87 -6.06 9.22
CA LEU A 207 27.99 -5.69 8.35
C LEU A 207 29.11 -6.73 8.37
N ASP A 208 29.42 -7.25 9.55
CA ASP A 208 30.45 -8.27 9.71
C ASP A 208 30.07 -9.56 8.97
N ASP A 209 28.82 -10.03 9.12
CA ASP A 209 28.32 -11.19 8.37
C ASP A 209 28.37 -10.96 6.86
N LEU A 210 27.88 -9.82 6.36
CA LEU A 210 28.00 -9.48 4.93
C LEU A 210 29.46 -9.51 4.45
N ASN A 211 30.39 -8.98 5.25
CA ASN A 211 31.80 -8.95 4.90
C ASN A 211 32.47 -10.34 4.91
N THR A 212 31.88 -11.35 5.55
CA THR A 212 32.35 -12.75 5.39
C THR A 212 32.02 -13.34 4.02
N ARG A 213 31.06 -12.73 3.31
CA ARG A 213 30.54 -13.19 2.00
C ARG A 213 31.11 -12.39 0.82
N LEU A 214 32.03 -11.46 1.06
CA LEU A 214 32.58 -10.54 0.06
C LEU A 214 34.08 -10.76 -0.14
N GLU A 215 34.52 -10.80 -1.41
CA GLU A 215 35.95 -10.78 -1.76
C GLU A 215 36.63 -9.50 -1.25
N LYS A 216 36.00 -8.34 -1.53
CA LYS A 216 36.43 -7.02 -1.06
C LYS A 216 35.47 -6.53 0.01
N LYS A 217 35.96 -6.44 1.25
CA LYS A 217 35.17 -5.95 2.38
C LYS A 217 34.71 -4.51 2.16
N VAL A 218 33.53 -4.20 2.67
CA VAL A 218 32.90 -2.89 2.63
C VAL A 218 32.73 -2.31 4.02
N THR A 219 32.60 -0.99 4.09
CA THR A 219 32.41 -0.25 5.35
C THR A 219 30.94 0.17 5.53
N MET A 220 30.58 0.48 6.78
CA MET A 220 29.23 0.90 7.16
C MET A 220 28.74 2.12 6.37
N THR A 221 29.65 3.03 6.00
CA THR A 221 29.37 4.25 5.24
C THR A 221 28.68 3.98 3.90
N ARG A 222 28.88 2.81 3.28
CA ARG A 222 28.19 2.43 2.03
C ARG A 222 26.68 2.36 2.18
N PHE A 223 26.21 1.96 3.35
CA PHE A 223 24.79 1.79 3.64
C PHE A 223 24.15 3.05 4.22
N ARG A 224 24.98 3.98 4.70
CA ARG A 224 24.59 5.31 5.19
C ARG A 224 23.63 5.32 6.41
N PRO A 225 23.85 4.47 7.44
CA PRO A 225 23.01 4.50 8.64
C PRO A 225 23.26 5.76 9.43
N ASN A 226 22.19 6.28 10.02
CA ASN A 226 22.26 7.33 11.03
C ASN A 226 22.87 6.78 12.32
N ILE A 227 22.44 5.60 12.74
CA ILE A 227 22.84 4.98 14.00
C ILE A 227 23.31 3.55 13.72
N THR A 228 24.50 3.21 14.20
CA THR A 228 25.03 1.85 14.17
C THR A 228 24.98 1.24 15.57
N ILE A 229 24.46 0.02 15.68
CA ILE A 229 24.35 -0.70 16.97
C ILE A 229 25.38 -1.83 17.05
N ASP A 230 26.04 -1.96 18.19
CA ASP A 230 26.98 -3.06 18.50
C ASP A 230 26.47 -3.85 19.71
N GLY A 231 26.79 -5.15 19.78
CA GLY A 231 26.36 -6.06 20.87
C GLY A 231 25.17 -6.98 20.57
N CYS A 232 24.57 -6.89 19.37
CA CYS A 232 23.47 -7.75 18.92
C CYS A 232 23.90 -8.75 17.83
N GLY A 233 23.05 -9.73 17.53
CA GLY A 233 23.31 -10.72 16.46
C GLY A 233 23.18 -10.14 15.04
N PRO A 234 23.70 -10.82 14.02
CA PRO A 234 23.53 -10.38 12.63
C PRO A 234 22.04 -10.38 12.26
N TYR A 235 21.61 -9.31 11.60
CA TYR A 235 20.24 -9.04 11.14
C TYR A 235 19.20 -8.95 12.25
N ASP A 236 19.65 -8.79 13.50
CA ASP A 236 18.74 -8.71 14.63
C ASP A 236 17.79 -7.51 14.51
N GLU A 237 18.25 -6.44 13.86
CA GLU A 237 17.48 -5.24 13.55
C GLU A 237 16.22 -5.47 12.73
N ASP A 238 16.13 -6.61 12.02
CA ASP A 238 14.95 -6.96 11.25
C ASP A 238 13.72 -7.18 12.13
N ASN A 239 13.93 -7.52 13.41
CA ASN A 239 12.90 -7.97 14.37
C ASN A 239 12.53 -6.91 15.42
N TRP A 240 13.25 -5.79 15.46
CA TRP A 240 12.97 -4.71 16.41
C TRP A 240 11.68 -3.98 16.00
N ALA A 241 10.71 -3.89 16.90
CA ALA A 241 9.47 -3.14 16.67
C ALA A 241 9.56 -1.73 17.26
N GLU A 242 10.13 -1.65 18.46
CA GLU A 242 10.38 -0.40 19.15
C GLU A 242 11.79 -0.42 19.72
N MET A 243 12.39 0.77 19.82
CA MET A 243 13.72 0.97 20.38
C MET A 243 13.67 2.11 21.41
N LYS A 244 14.37 1.90 22.50
CA LYS A 244 14.70 2.93 23.49
C LYS A 244 16.21 3.09 23.51
N ILE A 245 16.69 4.33 23.44
CA ILE A 245 18.11 4.66 23.51
C ILE A 245 18.35 5.50 24.76
N GLY A 246 19.32 5.09 25.57
CA GLY A 246 19.61 5.75 26.84
C GLY A 246 18.38 5.77 27.74
N ASN A 247 18.07 6.94 28.31
CA ASN A 247 16.98 7.09 29.27
C ASN A 247 15.69 7.71 28.70
N SER A 248 15.76 8.43 27.58
CA SER A 248 14.71 9.34 27.15
C SER A 248 14.26 9.21 25.70
N VAL A 249 15.08 8.65 24.79
CA VAL A 249 14.71 8.58 23.37
C VAL A 249 13.97 7.29 23.07
N TYR A 250 12.81 7.42 22.42
CA TYR A 250 11.99 6.30 21.98
C TYR A 250 11.74 6.40 20.48
N MET A 251 11.91 5.28 19.79
CA MET A 251 11.74 5.15 18.35
C MET A 251 10.83 3.98 18.01
N ARG A 252 10.04 4.14 16.95
CA ARG A 252 9.39 3.03 16.25
C ARG A 252 10.24 2.63 15.06
N LEU A 253 10.50 1.33 14.93
CA LEU A 253 11.16 0.77 13.77
C LEU A 253 10.10 0.50 12.70
N LEU A 254 10.21 1.22 11.58
CA LEU A 254 9.27 1.24 10.46
C LEU A 254 9.56 0.09 9.49
N ASP A 255 9.71 0.37 8.20
CA ASP A 255 10.04 -0.65 7.19
C ASP A 255 11.52 -0.98 7.13
N LEU A 256 11.81 -2.21 6.69
CA LEU A 256 13.16 -2.63 6.34
C LEU A 256 13.70 -1.77 5.20
N CYS A 257 15.00 -1.52 5.22
CA CYS A 257 15.62 -0.65 4.26
C CYS A 257 16.11 -1.47 3.05
N GLY A 258 15.31 -1.45 1.98
CA GLY A 258 15.70 -2.01 0.67
C GLY A 258 16.94 -1.31 0.12
N ARG A 259 17.91 -2.09 -0.36
CA ARG A 259 19.21 -1.58 -0.82
C ARG A 259 19.27 -1.46 -2.33
N CYS A 260 19.55 -0.25 -2.79
CA CYS A 260 19.68 0.05 -4.21
C CYS A 260 21.15 0.11 -4.68
N ILE A 261 21.34 0.39 -5.96
CA ILE A 261 22.65 0.52 -6.63
C ILE A 261 23.60 1.53 -5.98
N LEU A 262 23.09 2.48 -5.18
CA LEU A 262 23.94 3.44 -4.46
C LEU A 262 24.96 2.73 -3.56
N THR A 263 24.60 1.59 -2.97
CA THR A 263 25.50 0.80 -2.11
C THR A 263 26.77 0.32 -2.83
N THR A 264 26.76 0.29 -4.17
CA THR A 264 27.91 -0.10 -4.99
C THR A 264 28.91 1.03 -5.21
N VAL A 265 28.55 2.27 -4.87
CA VAL A 265 29.46 3.42 -4.96
C VAL A 265 30.42 3.38 -3.78
N ASP A 266 31.72 3.47 -4.06
CA ASP A 266 32.74 3.62 -3.04
C ASP A 266 32.71 5.05 -2.44
N PRO A 267 32.49 5.21 -1.13
CA PRO A 267 32.39 6.52 -0.51
C PRO A 267 33.73 7.29 -0.48
N GLY A 268 34.86 6.61 -0.69
CA GLY A 268 36.19 7.23 -0.73
C GLY A 268 36.61 7.66 -2.14
N THR A 269 36.18 6.95 -3.18
CA THR A 269 36.59 7.24 -4.58
C THR A 269 35.46 7.77 -5.47
N GLY A 270 34.19 7.58 -5.07
CA GLY A 270 33.04 7.92 -5.90
C GLY A 270 32.87 6.98 -7.10
N GLU A 271 33.58 5.86 -7.15
CA GLU A 271 33.48 4.90 -8.25
C GLU A 271 32.46 3.81 -7.95
N LYS A 272 31.71 3.38 -8.97
CA LYS A 272 30.83 2.22 -8.85
C LYS A 272 31.65 0.95 -8.98
N ASP A 273 31.38 -0.03 -8.12
CA ASP A 273 31.93 -1.36 -8.26
C ASP A 273 31.45 -2.03 -9.56
N ALA A 274 32.39 -2.50 -10.39
CA ALA A 274 32.09 -3.08 -11.69
C ALA A 274 31.26 -4.38 -11.60
N LYS A 275 31.44 -5.16 -10.53
CA LYS A 275 30.65 -6.37 -10.23
C LYS A 275 29.37 -6.05 -9.43
N ARG A 276 29.05 -4.76 -9.24
CA ARG A 276 27.90 -4.28 -8.46
C ARG A 276 27.89 -4.77 -7.01
N GLN A 277 29.06 -4.97 -6.40
CA GLN A 277 29.18 -5.32 -5.00
C GLN A 277 29.01 -4.10 -4.09
N PRO A 278 28.41 -4.25 -2.89
CA PRO A 278 27.94 -5.49 -2.25
C PRO A 278 26.49 -5.87 -2.61
N LEU A 279 25.85 -5.15 -3.52
CA LEU A 279 24.41 -5.32 -3.82
C LEU A 279 24.10 -6.72 -4.36
N GLU A 280 24.91 -7.26 -5.28
CA GLU A 280 24.69 -8.61 -5.82
C GLU A 280 24.84 -9.70 -4.74
N THR A 281 25.80 -9.54 -3.83
CA THR A 281 25.91 -10.45 -2.68
C THR A 281 24.68 -10.34 -1.79
N LEU A 282 24.21 -9.14 -1.47
CA LEU A 282 22.97 -8.96 -0.71
C LEU A 282 21.76 -9.61 -1.41
N LYS A 283 21.63 -9.50 -2.74
CA LYS A 283 20.55 -10.17 -3.49
C LYS A 283 20.57 -11.69 -3.33
N SER A 284 21.75 -12.30 -3.18
CA SER A 284 21.83 -13.77 -3.08
C SER A 284 21.20 -14.35 -1.80
N TYR A 285 21.10 -13.58 -0.70
CA TYR A 285 20.64 -14.13 0.58
C TYR A 285 19.77 -13.19 1.44
N ARG A 286 19.59 -11.92 1.04
CA ARG A 286 18.80 -10.91 1.76
C ARG A 286 17.60 -10.39 0.97
N LEU A 287 17.17 -11.14 -0.05
CA LEU A 287 15.87 -10.92 -0.69
C LEU A 287 14.75 -11.45 0.20
N ILE A 288 13.86 -10.55 0.62
CA ILE A 288 12.69 -10.90 1.43
C ILE A 288 11.55 -11.36 0.51
N THR A 289 11.33 -10.67 -0.61
CA THR A 289 10.45 -11.10 -1.69
C THR A 289 11.18 -11.00 -3.04
N GLU A 290 10.73 -11.76 -4.04
CA GLU A 290 11.34 -11.75 -5.38
C GLU A 290 11.16 -10.43 -6.14
N ALA A 291 10.33 -9.51 -5.63
CA ALA A 291 9.97 -8.25 -6.28
C ALA A 291 10.69 -7.02 -5.71
N ILE A 292 11.53 -7.16 -4.68
CA ILE A 292 12.06 -6.03 -3.91
C ILE A 292 13.60 -6.10 -3.83
N ASP A 293 14.21 -4.93 -3.70
CA ASP A 293 15.63 -4.78 -3.38
C ASP A 293 16.00 -5.55 -2.09
N PRO A 294 17.19 -6.16 -2.00
CA PRO A 294 17.58 -6.89 -0.81
C PRO A 294 17.61 -5.96 0.42
N CYS A 295 17.15 -6.44 1.57
CA CYS A 295 17.01 -5.64 2.78
C CYS A 295 18.23 -5.77 3.70
N PHE A 296 18.73 -4.65 4.20
CA PHE A 296 19.92 -4.67 5.05
C PHE A 296 19.95 -3.49 6.02
N GLY A 297 19.23 -3.55 7.14
CA GLY A 297 19.00 -2.42 8.05
C GLY A 297 17.54 -1.98 8.05
N VAL A 298 17.17 -1.08 8.95
CA VAL A 298 15.78 -0.74 9.26
C VAL A 298 15.57 0.77 9.35
N ASN A 299 14.46 1.27 8.79
CA ASN A 299 14.08 2.67 8.92
C ASN A 299 13.38 2.91 10.27
N ALA A 300 13.48 4.12 10.82
CA ALA A 300 12.83 4.45 12.08
C ALA A 300 12.28 5.88 12.10
N ALA A 301 11.29 6.08 12.97
CA ALA A 301 10.75 7.37 13.37
C ALA A 301 10.90 7.54 14.89
N VAL A 302 11.04 8.80 15.34
CA VAL A 302 11.18 9.15 16.76
C VAL A 302 9.81 9.49 17.32
N ASP A 303 9.43 8.81 18.40
CA ASP A 303 8.21 9.11 19.16
C ASP A 303 8.49 10.10 20.30
N ILE A 304 9.69 10.02 20.89
CA ILE A 304 10.13 10.89 21.99
C ILE A 304 11.54 11.36 21.67
N GLU A 305 11.65 12.66 21.40
CA GLU A 305 12.91 13.35 21.09
C GLU A 305 13.85 13.41 22.31
N GLY A 306 15.14 13.61 22.04
CA GLY A 306 16.14 13.82 23.07
C GLY A 306 17.55 13.57 22.59
N GLU A 307 18.51 13.79 23.49
CA GLU A 307 19.93 13.58 23.20
C GLU A 307 20.32 12.11 23.28
N ILE A 308 21.21 11.70 22.38
CA ILE A 308 21.88 10.41 22.40
C ILE A 308 23.38 10.60 22.17
N LYS A 309 24.19 9.68 22.69
CA LYS A 309 25.64 9.65 22.50
C LYS A 309 26.15 8.27 22.14
N VAL A 310 27.31 8.22 21.50
CA VAL A 310 28.05 6.97 21.30
C VAL A 310 28.30 6.32 22.67
N GLY A 311 28.07 5.00 22.73
CA GLY A 311 28.14 4.21 23.96
C GLY A 311 26.84 4.13 24.75
N ASP A 312 25.79 4.89 24.41
CA ASP A 312 24.51 4.77 25.10
C ASP A 312 23.90 3.37 24.94
N PRO A 313 23.33 2.79 26.02
CA PRO A 313 22.69 1.50 25.95
C PRO A 313 21.43 1.57 25.09
N VAL A 314 21.22 0.52 24.30
CA VAL A 314 20.08 0.36 23.41
C VAL A 314 19.24 -0.81 23.87
N TYR A 315 17.94 -0.54 23.98
CA TYR A 315 16.95 -1.51 24.38
C TYR A 315 15.86 -1.62 23.32
N VAL A 316 15.27 -2.81 23.14
CA VAL A 316 14.24 -3.03 22.12
C VAL A 316 13.08 -3.86 22.63
N ILE A 317 11.97 -3.77 21.90
CA ILE A 317 10.87 -4.73 21.97
C ILE A 317 10.83 -5.50 20.65
N ARG A 318 10.94 -6.83 20.75
CA ARG A 318 10.88 -7.77 19.63
C ARG A 318 9.43 -8.23 19.40
N LYS A 319 8.57 -7.35 18.88
CA LYS A 319 7.17 -7.69 18.53
C LYS A 319 6.75 -7.12 17.18
N ARG A 320 7.59 -7.31 16.15
CA ARG A 320 7.11 -7.14 14.78
C ARG A 320 6.10 -8.24 14.47
N LYS A 321 5.04 -7.94 13.70
CA LYS A 321 4.33 -9.00 12.98
C LYS A 321 5.38 -9.76 12.18
N LYS A 322 5.41 -11.09 12.30
CA LYS A 322 6.37 -11.96 11.63
C LYS A 322 6.42 -11.56 10.15
N LEU A 323 7.61 -11.45 9.57
CA LEU A 323 7.80 -11.19 8.14
C LEU A 323 7.04 -12.26 7.37
N GLN A 324 5.88 -11.90 6.84
CA GLN A 324 5.10 -12.78 6.00
C GLN A 324 5.61 -12.59 4.57
N LYS A 325 6.28 -13.62 4.05
CA LYS A 325 6.81 -13.62 2.70
C LYS A 325 5.68 -13.95 1.72
N PHE A 326 5.53 -13.13 0.68
CA PHE A 326 4.69 -13.49 -0.47
C PHE A 326 5.28 -14.71 -1.18
N GLU A 327 4.54 -15.83 -1.15
CA GLU A 327 4.88 -17.07 -1.85
C GLU A 327 4.15 -17.10 -3.18
N LYS A 328 4.87 -17.39 -4.27
CA LYS A 328 4.23 -17.63 -5.56
C LYS A 328 3.41 -18.92 -5.50
N ILE A 329 2.11 -18.82 -5.75
CA ILE A 329 1.20 -19.97 -5.68
C ILE A 329 0.64 -20.39 -7.04
N GLY A 330 0.77 -19.55 -8.07
CA GLY A 330 0.06 -19.81 -9.30
C GLY A 330 -0.01 -18.63 -10.26
N THR A 331 -1.00 -18.68 -11.15
CA THR A 331 -1.31 -17.62 -12.12
C THR A 331 -2.80 -17.39 -12.22
N ILE A 332 -3.21 -16.22 -12.75
CA ILE A 332 -4.62 -15.99 -13.11
C ILE A 332 -5.04 -16.93 -14.24
N LYS A 333 -6.05 -17.75 -14.00
CA LYS A 333 -6.72 -18.62 -14.99
C LYS A 333 -7.73 -17.86 -15.83
N SER A 334 -8.57 -17.06 -15.19
CA SER A 334 -9.67 -16.34 -15.84
C SER A 334 -10.09 -15.13 -15.03
N ILE A 335 -10.51 -14.08 -15.73
CA ILE A 335 -11.08 -12.85 -15.15
C ILE A 335 -12.53 -12.74 -15.63
N ASN A 336 -13.46 -12.55 -14.69
CA ASN A 336 -14.89 -12.45 -14.98
C ASN A 336 -15.49 -11.22 -14.30
N GLN A 337 -16.07 -10.32 -15.09
CA GLN A 337 -16.83 -9.18 -14.59
C GLN A 337 -18.32 -9.51 -14.63
N PHE A 338 -19.10 -9.08 -13.63
CA PHE A 338 -20.56 -9.26 -13.59
C PHE A 338 -21.23 -7.89 -13.40
N PRO A 339 -21.40 -7.11 -14.47
CA PRO A 339 -21.96 -5.75 -14.43
C PRO A 339 -23.32 -5.69 -13.73
N VAL A 340 -24.22 -6.63 -14.05
CA VAL A 340 -25.55 -6.74 -13.44
C VAL A 340 -25.51 -7.74 -12.27
N LYS A 341 -25.96 -7.33 -11.09
CA LYS A 341 -26.12 -8.22 -9.93
C LYS A 341 -27.05 -9.38 -10.29
N SER A 342 -26.55 -10.61 -10.15
CA SER A 342 -27.20 -11.87 -10.57
C SER A 342 -27.23 -12.14 -12.08
N GLY A 343 -26.76 -11.22 -12.92
CA GLY A 343 -26.62 -11.38 -14.37
C GLY A 343 -25.44 -12.27 -14.78
N GLY A 344 -25.34 -12.60 -16.06
CA GLY A 344 -24.22 -13.34 -16.64
C GLY A 344 -22.88 -12.59 -16.59
N PRO A 345 -21.75 -13.29 -16.75
CA PRO A 345 -20.42 -12.69 -16.79
C PRO A 345 -20.10 -12.05 -18.15
N ILE A 346 -19.14 -11.11 -18.13
CA ILE A 346 -18.22 -10.81 -19.24
C ILE A 346 -16.90 -11.51 -18.92
N HIS A 347 -16.43 -12.34 -19.85
CA HIS A 347 -15.12 -12.98 -19.75
C HIS A 347 -14.05 -12.04 -20.32
N LEU A 348 -12.98 -11.81 -19.57
CA LEU A 348 -11.97 -10.81 -19.88
C LEU A 348 -10.56 -11.42 -19.93
N ASP A 349 -9.74 -10.94 -20.86
CA ASP A 349 -8.30 -11.25 -20.91
C ASP A 349 -7.50 -10.34 -19.98
N SER A 350 -8.00 -9.13 -19.73
CA SER A 350 -7.42 -8.16 -18.80
C SER A 350 -8.50 -7.22 -18.23
N ALA A 351 -8.21 -6.61 -17.08
CA ALA A 351 -9.07 -5.62 -16.45
C ALA A 351 -8.28 -4.75 -15.47
N LYS A 352 -8.77 -3.54 -15.21
CA LYS A 352 -8.29 -2.72 -14.09
C LYS A 352 -9.01 -3.14 -12.82
N CYS A 353 -8.26 -3.47 -11.78
CA CYS A 353 -8.79 -3.64 -10.44
C CYS A 353 -8.88 -2.26 -9.76
N THR A 354 -10.10 -1.85 -9.37
CA THR A 354 -10.38 -0.60 -8.65
C THR A 354 -10.93 -0.86 -7.25
N ILE A 355 -10.99 0.16 -6.40
CA ILE A 355 -11.57 0.08 -5.05
C ILE A 355 -13.02 -0.40 -5.03
N THR A 356 -13.74 -0.27 -6.15
CA THR A 356 -15.16 -0.67 -6.26
C THR A 356 -15.41 -1.95 -7.06
N GLY A 357 -14.35 -2.59 -7.57
CA GLY A 357 -14.40 -3.85 -8.33
C GLY A 357 -13.64 -3.79 -9.66
N LEU A 358 -13.73 -4.88 -10.44
CA LEU A 358 -13.14 -4.96 -11.79
C LEU A 358 -13.77 -3.91 -12.70
N HIS A 359 -12.92 -3.18 -13.42
CA HIS A 359 -13.28 -2.14 -14.37
C HIS A 359 -12.72 -2.47 -15.75
N TYR A 360 -13.60 -2.45 -16.76
CA TYR A 360 -13.28 -2.73 -18.15
C TYR A 360 -14.30 -2.05 -19.05
N ASN A 361 -13.85 -1.39 -20.13
CA ASN A 361 -14.69 -0.64 -21.07
C ASN A 361 -15.73 0.27 -20.37
N ASN A 362 -15.29 1.11 -19.43
CA ASN A 362 -16.12 2.01 -18.62
C ASN A 362 -17.16 1.33 -17.71
N ILE A 363 -17.32 0.01 -17.78
CA ILE A 363 -18.20 -0.75 -16.92
C ILE A 363 -17.43 -1.15 -15.66
N THR A 364 -18.05 -0.98 -14.51
CA THR A 364 -17.55 -1.50 -13.23
C THR A 364 -18.45 -2.61 -12.71
N ASP A 365 -17.81 -3.59 -12.10
CA ASP A 365 -18.41 -4.79 -11.57
C ASP A 365 -19.59 -4.53 -10.61
N ARG A 366 -20.72 -5.23 -10.79
CA ARG A 366 -21.95 -5.12 -10.00
C ARG A 366 -22.47 -3.67 -9.82
N HIS A 367 -22.35 -2.81 -10.84
CA HIS A 367 -22.90 -1.46 -10.82
C HIS A 367 -24.35 -1.35 -11.31
N TRP A 368 -24.95 -2.44 -11.79
CA TRP A 368 -26.38 -2.54 -12.09
C TRP A 368 -27.07 -3.57 -11.21
N MET A 369 -28.34 -3.33 -10.90
CA MET A 369 -29.12 -4.23 -10.07
C MET A 369 -30.59 -4.19 -10.44
N VAL A 370 -31.17 -5.37 -10.65
CA VAL A 370 -32.62 -5.51 -10.79
C VAL A 370 -33.26 -5.44 -9.39
N ILE A 371 -34.31 -4.63 -9.26
CA ILE A 371 -35.03 -4.35 -8.01
C ILE A 371 -36.51 -4.63 -8.15
N ARG A 372 -37.18 -4.90 -7.03
CA ARG A 372 -38.64 -4.91 -6.91
C ARG A 372 -39.18 -3.49 -6.75
N ARG A 373 -40.50 -3.29 -6.85
CA ARG A 373 -41.17 -2.01 -6.52
C ARG A 373 -40.81 -1.46 -5.14
N SER A 374 -40.49 -2.33 -4.19
CA SER A 374 -40.06 -1.95 -2.83
C SER A 374 -38.61 -1.44 -2.73
N GLY A 375 -37.84 -1.43 -3.83
CA GLY A 375 -36.41 -1.09 -3.83
C GLY A 375 -35.50 -2.23 -3.32
N SER A 376 -36.06 -3.37 -2.91
CA SER A 376 -35.24 -4.55 -2.57
C SER A 376 -34.72 -5.24 -3.83
N PHE A 377 -33.47 -5.71 -3.79
CA PHE A 377 -32.88 -6.39 -4.94
C PHE A 377 -33.58 -7.72 -5.27
N LEU A 378 -33.65 -8.02 -6.56
CA LEU A 378 -34.12 -9.28 -7.11
C LEU A 378 -32.89 -10.18 -7.34
N SER A 379 -32.88 -11.36 -6.73
CA SER A 379 -31.73 -12.28 -6.84
C SER A 379 -32.04 -13.47 -7.74
N ALA A 380 -31.02 -14.06 -8.38
CA ALA A 380 -31.21 -15.30 -9.15
C ALA A 380 -31.69 -16.50 -8.32
N ARG A 381 -31.66 -16.41 -6.98
CA ARG A 381 -32.32 -17.40 -6.10
C ARG A 381 -33.85 -17.37 -6.28
N GLN A 382 -34.39 -16.18 -6.49
CA GLN A 382 -35.82 -15.93 -6.67
C GLN A 382 -36.17 -16.01 -8.16
N GLU A 383 -35.39 -15.33 -9.01
CA GLU A 383 -35.59 -15.24 -10.46
C GLU A 383 -34.38 -15.78 -11.23
N PRO A 384 -34.27 -17.10 -11.43
CA PRO A 384 -33.11 -17.74 -12.07
C PRO A 384 -32.79 -17.20 -13.46
N LYS A 385 -33.82 -16.80 -14.23
CA LYS A 385 -33.67 -16.23 -15.57
C LYS A 385 -32.69 -15.04 -15.61
N LEU A 386 -32.49 -14.33 -14.50
CA LEU A 386 -31.51 -13.25 -14.43
C LEU A 386 -30.10 -13.69 -14.86
N VAL A 387 -29.69 -14.94 -14.62
CA VAL A 387 -28.34 -15.41 -15.00
C VAL A 387 -28.14 -15.46 -16.52
N LEU A 388 -29.23 -15.47 -17.30
CA LEU A 388 -29.23 -15.51 -18.75
C LEU A 388 -29.16 -14.11 -19.37
N ILE A 389 -29.26 -13.05 -18.57
CA ILE A 389 -29.01 -11.68 -19.04
C ILE A 389 -27.50 -11.54 -19.25
N LYS A 390 -27.08 -11.42 -20.50
CA LYS A 390 -25.67 -11.31 -20.91
C LYS A 390 -25.30 -9.86 -21.16
N PRO A 391 -24.41 -9.28 -20.35
CA PRO A 391 -23.94 -7.92 -20.55
C PRO A 391 -22.81 -7.87 -21.59
N SER A 392 -22.76 -6.79 -22.35
CA SER A 392 -21.63 -6.37 -23.18
C SER A 392 -21.56 -4.84 -23.24
N SER A 393 -20.50 -4.28 -23.82
CA SER A 393 -20.31 -2.83 -23.94
C SER A 393 -20.23 -2.40 -25.41
N ASP A 394 -20.83 -1.27 -25.75
CA ASP A 394 -20.61 -0.57 -27.01
C ASP A 394 -20.47 0.93 -26.75
N GLY A 395 -19.24 1.44 -26.86
CA GLY A 395 -18.89 2.81 -26.50
C GLY A 395 -19.30 3.14 -25.06
N ASP A 396 -20.18 4.14 -24.92
CA ASP A 396 -20.71 4.59 -23.63
C ASP A 396 -21.98 3.85 -23.18
N ASN A 397 -22.33 2.74 -23.84
CA ASN A 397 -23.53 1.98 -23.57
C ASN A 397 -23.22 0.57 -23.04
N LEU A 398 -23.98 0.16 -22.02
CA LEU A 398 -24.16 -1.21 -21.58
C LEU A 398 -25.28 -1.84 -22.41
N LEU A 399 -24.96 -2.93 -23.09
CA LEU A 399 -25.92 -3.75 -23.82
C LEU A 399 -26.30 -4.96 -22.97
N LEU A 400 -27.58 -5.26 -22.89
CA LEU A 400 -28.11 -6.43 -22.17
C LEU A 400 -28.91 -7.31 -23.14
N ASP A 401 -28.38 -8.49 -23.43
CA ASP A 401 -29.05 -9.51 -24.24
C ASP A 401 -29.71 -10.56 -23.35
N ALA A 402 -30.90 -11.02 -23.74
CA ALA A 402 -31.57 -12.12 -23.07
C ALA A 402 -32.41 -12.96 -24.05
N PRO A 403 -32.66 -14.26 -23.77
CA PRO A 403 -33.44 -15.13 -24.64
C PRO A 403 -34.82 -14.54 -24.97
N GLY A 404 -35.12 -14.42 -26.27
CA GLY A 404 -36.41 -13.95 -26.77
C GLY A 404 -36.67 -12.44 -26.60
N MET A 405 -35.65 -11.65 -26.26
CA MET A 405 -35.75 -10.21 -26.07
C MET A 405 -34.87 -9.46 -27.08
N PRO A 406 -35.29 -8.27 -27.55
CA PRO A 406 -34.36 -7.36 -28.23
C PRO A 406 -33.27 -6.89 -27.25
N THR A 407 -32.10 -6.52 -27.74
CA THR A 407 -31.03 -5.96 -26.90
C THR A 407 -31.51 -4.69 -26.20
N LEU A 408 -31.36 -4.63 -24.87
CA LEU A 408 -31.60 -3.42 -24.10
C LEU A 408 -30.31 -2.60 -24.04
N VAL A 409 -30.39 -1.32 -24.41
CA VAL A 409 -29.27 -0.38 -24.41
C VAL A 409 -29.44 0.58 -23.22
N LEU A 410 -28.43 0.64 -22.35
CA LEU A 410 -28.41 1.55 -21.19
C LEU A 410 -27.14 2.40 -21.22
N PRO A 411 -27.20 3.71 -20.93
CA PRO A 411 -25.99 4.50 -20.76
C PRO A 411 -25.17 3.98 -19.56
N ILE A 412 -23.85 3.92 -19.70
CA ILE A 412 -22.92 3.47 -18.64
C ILE A 412 -22.85 4.49 -17.50
N CYS A 413 -22.73 5.78 -17.87
CA CYS A 413 -22.63 6.89 -16.91
C CYS A 413 -23.69 7.97 -17.22
N PRO A 414 -24.98 7.66 -17.02
CA PRO A 414 -26.04 8.64 -17.21
C PRO A 414 -25.83 9.85 -16.27
N PRO A 415 -26.07 11.08 -16.75
CA PRO A 415 -26.01 12.26 -15.91
C PRO A 415 -27.08 12.19 -14.81
N ILE A 416 -26.79 12.80 -13.66
CA ILE A 416 -27.76 12.97 -12.58
C ILE A 416 -28.21 14.43 -12.57
N ASP A 417 -29.49 14.65 -12.82
CA ASP A 417 -30.14 15.96 -12.85
C ASP A 417 -31.41 16.00 -11.97
N LYS A 418 -32.13 17.12 -12.01
CA LYS A 418 -33.36 17.30 -11.20
C LYS A 418 -34.51 16.37 -11.58
N SER A 419 -34.51 15.81 -12.79
CA SER A 419 -35.52 14.85 -13.27
C SER A 419 -35.18 13.40 -12.92
N SER A 420 -33.94 13.15 -12.51
CA SER A 420 -33.41 11.83 -12.20
C SER A 420 -34.11 11.21 -10.98
N LYS A 421 -34.65 10.01 -11.17
CA LYS A 421 -35.32 9.27 -10.09
C LYS A 421 -34.31 8.41 -9.33
N LEU A 422 -33.97 8.83 -8.11
CA LEU A 422 -33.12 8.08 -7.20
C LEU A 422 -33.95 7.13 -6.33
N ILE A 423 -33.56 5.86 -6.28
CA ILE A 423 -34.26 4.80 -5.54
C ILE A 423 -33.38 4.35 -4.38
N LYS A 424 -33.90 4.44 -3.15
CA LYS A 424 -33.28 3.85 -1.97
C LYS A 424 -33.38 2.33 -2.05
N CYS A 425 -32.27 1.67 -2.33
CA CYS A 425 -32.20 0.22 -2.53
C CYS A 425 -31.69 -0.47 -1.28
N ARG A 426 -32.28 -1.63 -0.95
CA ARG A 426 -31.78 -2.48 0.15
C ARG A 426 -30.94 -3.62 -0.40
N VAL A 427 -29.66 -3.66 -0.05
CA VAL A 427 -28.72 -4.73 -0.38
C VAL A 427 -28.27 -5.37 0.93
N LEU A 428 -28.77 -6.58 1.19
CA LEU A 428 -28.62 -7.27 2.48
C LEU A 428 -29.09 -6.38 3.65
N ASN A 429 -28.16 -5.98 4.52
CA ASN A 429 -28.43 -5.19 5.73
C ASN A 429 -28.11 -3.69 5.55
N ALA A 430 -27.71 -3.27 4.34
CA ALA A 430 -27.35 -1.88 4.03
C ALA A 430 -28.34 -1.25 3.04
N TYR A 431 -28.45 0.07 3.12
CA TYR A 431 -29.17 0.87 2.12
C TYR A 431 -28.18 1.63 1.25
N ILE A 432 -28.37 1.55 -0.06
CA ILE A 432 -27.59 2.29 -1.06
C ILE A 432 -28.55 2.90 -2.07
N THR A 433 -28.24 4.09 -2.58
CA THR A 433 -29.06 4.72 -3.61
C THR A 433 -28.67 4.17 -4.98
N GLY A 434 -29.65 3.86 -5.82
CA GLY A 434 -29.48 3.53 -7.23
C GLY A 434 -30.27 4.50 -8.10
N LEU A 435 -29.71 4.91 -9.23
CA LEU A 435 -30.39 5.71 -10.24
C LEU A 435 -31.29 4.80 -11.08
N TYR A 436 -32.57 5.14 -11.19
CA TYR A 436 -33.53 4.44 -12.04
C TYR A 436 -33.19 4.57 -13.52
N CYS A 437 -33.13 3.44 -14.23
CA CYS A 437 -32.72 3.41 -15.64
C CYS A 437 -33.84 3.75 -16.66
N GLY A 438 -34.98 4.29 -16.20
CA GLY A 438 -36.06 4.73 -17.08
C GLY A 438 -37.13 3.67 -17.37
N LYS A 439 -38.23 4.12 -17.99
CA LYS A 439 -39.43 3.31 -18.20
C LYS A 439 -39.23 2.19 -19.22
N ASP A 440 -38.38 2.41 -20.22
CA ASP A 440 -38.07 1.41 -21.25
C ASP A 440 -37.31 0.23 -20.65
N ALA A 441 -36.32 0.51 -19.80
CA ALA A 441 -35.57 -0.51 -19.07
C ALA A 441 -36.48 -1.30 -18.10
N GLU A 442 -37.38 -0.61 -17.39
CA GLU A 442 -38.40 -1.25 -16.55
C GLU A 442 -39.30 -2.19 -17.36
N SER A 443 -39.82 -1.70 -18.50
CA SER A 443 -40.73 -2.46 -19.35
C SER A 443 -40.04 -3.67 -19.97
N TRP A 444 -38.76 -3.53 -20.34
CA TRP A 444 -37.94 -4.63 -20.84
C TRP A 444 -37.75 -5.72 -19.78
N ILE A 445 -37.40 -5.35 -18.54
CA ILE A 445 -37.22 -6.31 -17.44
C ILE A 445 -38.55 -7.00 -17.10
N ALA A 446 -39.65 -6.24 -17.01
CA ALA A 446 -40.97 -6.78 -16.72
C ALA A 446 -41.41 -7.79 -17.79
N LYS A 447 -41.22 -7.46 -19.08
CA LYS A 447 -41.51 -8.35 -20.20
C LYS A 447 -40.66 -9.62 -20.15
N TYR A 448 -39.36 -9.50 -19.88
CA TYR A 448 -38.46 -10.66 -19.82
C TYR A 448 -38.81 -11.61 -18.67
N LEU A 449 -39.14 -11.06 -17.49
CA LEU A 449 -39.51 -11.86 -16.32
C LEU A 449 -40.96 -12.37 -16.39
N GLY A 450 -41.80 -11.74 -17.21
CA GLY A 450 -43.19 -12.14 -17.45
C GLY A 450 -44.19 -11.56 -16.45
N TYR A 451 -43.84 -10.51 -15.71
CA TYR A 451 -44.73 -9.83 -14.77
C TYR A 451 -44.27 -8.39 -14.46
N ASP A 452 -45.22 -7.53 -14.09
CA ASP A 452 -44.96 -6.12 -13.79
C ASP A 452 -44.28 -5.88 -12.44
N GLY A 453 -43.53 -4.78 -12.36
CA GLY A 453 -43.01 -4.24 -11.11
C GLY A 453 -41.51 -4.40 -10.83
N PRO A 454 -40.78 -5.36 -11.42
CA PRO A 454 -39.33 -5.29 -11.46
C PRO A 454 -38.84 -4.09 -12.27
N SER A 455 -37.71 -3.52 -11.87
CA SER A 455 -36.99 -2.49 -12.61
C SER A 455 -35.48 -2.66 -12.44
N ILE A 456 -34.67 -1.84 -13.08
CA ILE A 456 -33.22 -1.85 -12.98
C ILE A 456 -32.69 -0.47 -12.56
N VAL A 457 -31.69 -0.48 -11.70
CA VAL A 457 -30.96 0.70 -11.25
C VAL A 457 -29.48 0.58 -11.51
N VAL A 458 -28.81 1.72 -11.63
CA VAL A 458 -27.36 1.85 -11.78
C VAL A 458 -26.75 2.66 -10.63
N SER A 459 -25.52 2.32 -10.23
CA SER A 459 -24.68 3.18 -9.39
C SER A 459 -23.66 3.89 -10.29
N THR A 460 -23.69 5.21 -10.38
CA THR A 460 -22.75 5.98 -11.20
C THR A 460 -21.53 6.41 -10.37
N PRO A 461 -20.41 6.85 -10.98
CA PRO A 461 -19.24 7.35 -10.24
C PRO A 461 -19.55 8.49 -9.26
N TYR A 462 -20.59 9.30 -9.53
CA TYR A 462 -21.00 10.41 -8.68
C TYR A 462 -21.81 10.02 -7.44
N MET A 463 -22.13 8.73 -7.30
CA MET A 463 -22.96 8.22 -6.20
C MET A 463 -22.10 7.59 -5.11
N VAL A 464 -22.51 7.78 -3.85
CA VAL A 464 -21.90 7.12 -2.70
C VAL A 464 -21.97 5.60 -2.86
N LYS A 465 -20.82 4.95 -2.67
CA LYS A 465 -20.69 3.49 -2.70
C LYS A 465 -20.96 2.91 -1.32
N ARG A 466 -21.35 1.64 -1.26
CA ARG A 466 -21.56 0.95 0.01
C ARG A 466 -20.20 0.62 0.61
N ASP A 467 -20.03 1.02 1.85
CA ASP A 467 -18.89 0.58 2.66
C ASP A 467 -19.10 -0.87 3.14
N SER A 468 -18.12 -1.73 2.89
CA SER A 468 -18.19 -3.15 3.23
C SER A 468 -17.93 -3.41 4.71
N SER A 469 -17.30 -2.50 5.45
CA SER A 469 -17.12 -2.60 6.91
C SER A 469 -18.45 -2.62 7.68
N LEU A 470 -19.52 -2.08 7.08
CA LEU A 470 -20.88 -2.13 7.64
C LEU A 470 -21.49 -3.53 7.63
N VAL A 471 -20.88 -4.49 6.94
CA VAL A 471 -21.33 -5.88 6.89
C VAL A 471 -20.51 -6.72 7.86
N VAL A 472 -21.13 -7.10 8.97
CA VAL A 472 -20.50 -7.98 9.96
C VAL A 472 -20.47 -9.41 9.45
N LYS A 473 -19.26 -9.94 9.30
CA LYS A 473 -18.96 -11.33 8.96
C LYS A 473 -18.39 -12.06 10.18
N LYS A 474 -18.65 -13.37 10.27
CA LYS A 474 -18.32 -14.17 11.47
C LYS A 474 -17.01 -14.95 11.34
N PHE A 475 -16.55 -15.18 10.12
CA PHE A 475 -15.35 -15.95 9.82
C PHE A 475 -14.39 -15.02 9.06
N GLY A 476 -13.07 -15.22 9.15
CA GLY A 476 -12.09 -14.40 8.44
C GLY A 476 -11.94 -12.93 8.89
N ASN A 477 -11.22 -12.15 8.07
CA ASN A 477 -10.87 -10.76 8.38
C ASN A 477 -12.05 -9.82 8.08
N PRO A 478 -12.30 -8.82 8.94
CA PRO A 478 -13.31 -7.81 8.68
C PRO A 478 -12.88 -6.91 7.52
N ALA A 479 -13.87 -6.40 6.79
CA ALA A 479 -13.67 -5.23 5.94
C ALA A 479 -13.44 -4.00 6.83
N VAL A 480 -12.63 -3.05 6.34
CA VAL A 480 -12.32 -1.79 7.02
C VAL A 480 -13.03 -0.63 6.32
N GLU A 481 -13.14 0.51 7.00
CA GLU A 481 -13.70 1.72 6.41
C GLU A 481 -12.94 2.08 5.12
N GLY A 482 -13.69 2.36 4.05
CA GLY A 482 -13.13 2.56 2.72
C GLY A 482 -13.08 1.31 1.83
N ASP A 483 -13.43 0.12 2.33
CA ASP A 483 -13.61 -1.07 1.48
C ASP A 483 -14.93 -0.95 0.68
N LEU A 484 -14.89 -0.27 -0.45
CA LEU A 484 -16.10 0.12 -1.19
C LEU A 484 -16.63 -0.96 -2.14
N SER A 485 -17.94 -1.02 -2.31
CA SER A 485 -18.58 -1.73 -3.42
C SER A 485 -19.91 -1.09 -3.80
N ALA A 486 -20.37 -1.32 -5.03
CA ALA A 486 -21.71 -0.89 -5.43
C ALA A 486 -22.77 -1.88 -4.91
N PHE A 487 -23.26 -2.77 -5.78
CA PHE A 487 -24.30 -3.74 -5.43
C PHE A 487 -23.77 -5.14 -5.12
N ALA A 488 -22.45 -5.31 -4.91
CA ALA A 488 -21.87 -6.56 -4.44
C ALA A 488 -22.41 -6.94 -3.03
N ASN A 489 -22.36 -8.23 -2.69
CA ASN A 489 -22.86 -8.71 -1.39
C ASN A 489 -21.95 -8.32 -0.23
N PHE A 490 -20.63 -8.37 -0.42
CA PHE A 490 -19.66 -8.09 0.63
C PHE A 490 -18.45 -7.37 0.05
N GLY A 491 -17.33 -8.06 -0.19
CA GLY A 491 -16.15 -7.47 -0.84
C GLY A 491 -16.38 -7.14 -2.32
N ALA A 492 -15.51 -6.28 -2.86
CA ALA A 492 -15.50 -5.90 -4.27
C ALA A 492 -15.06 -7.05 -5.19
N TYR A 493 -14.30 -8.01 -4.65
CA TYR A 493 -13.77 -9.16 -5.38
C TYR A 493 -14.16 -10.47 -4.70
N MET A 494 -14.33 -11.51 -5.53
CA MET A 494 -14.43 -12.89 -5.09
C MET A 494 -13.41 -13.73 -5.84
N ILE A 495 -12.59 -14.48 -5.11
CA ILE A 495 -11.49 -15.28 -5.64
C ILE A 495 -11.77 -16.76 -5.36
N LEU A 496 -11.39 -17.63 -6.29
CA LEU A 496 -11.58 -19.07 -6.20
C LEU A 496 -10.47 -19.79 -6.98
N SER A 497 -9.94 -20.89 -6.47
CA SER A 497 -8.97 -21.69 -7.20
C SER A 497 -9.64 -22.68 -8.15
N GLN A 498 -8.96 -23.00 -9.26
CA GLN A 498 -9.40 -24.06 -10.18
C GLN A 498 -9.39 -25.43 -9.48
N SER A 499 -8.38 -25.70 -8.66
CA SER A 499 -8.24 -26.95 -7.92
C SER A 499 -9.37 -27.18 -6.90
N SER A 500 -9.92 -26.12 -6.28
CA SER A 500 -11.15 -26.21 -5.49
C SER A 500 -12.35 -26.69 -6.31
N LEU A 501 -12.53 -26.17 -7.53
CA LEU A 501 -13.58 -26.62 -8.43
C LEU A 501 -13.38 -28.06 -8.89
N ASP A 502 -12.13 -28.44 -9.17
CA ASP A 502 -11.80 -29.78 -9.60
C ASP A 502 -12.11 -30.80 -8.49
N ASP A 503 -11.70 -30.53 -7.24
CA ASP A 503 -12.04 -31.38 -6.09
C ASP A 503 -13.55 -31.49 -5.89
N LEU A 504 -14.29 -30.38 -5.93
CA LEU A 504 -15.75 -30.42 -5.84
C LEU A 504 -16.35 -31.30 -6.95
N ASN A 505 -15.85 -31.18 -8.18
CA ASN A 505 -16.34 -31.97 -9.32
C ASN A 505 -16.01 -33.46 -9.22
N THR A 506 -15.01 -33.88 -8.44
CA THR A 506 -14.80 -35.31 -8.14
C THR A 506 -15.91 -35.91 -7.28
N ARG A 507 -16.64 -35.06 -6.55
CA ARG A 507 -17.72 -35.43 -5.61
C ARG A 507 -19.11 -35.30 -6.22
N LEU A 508 -19.21 -34.91 -7.49
CA LEU A 508 -20.48 -34.65 -8.18
C LEU A 508 -20.69 -35.64 -9.33
N GLU A 509 -21.91 -36.18 -9.41
CA GLU A 509 -22.34 -37.01 -10.55
C GLU A 509 -22.38 -36.17 -11.84
N LYS A 510 -22.98 -34.98 -11.78
CA LYS A 510 -22.98 -33.99 -12.87
C LYS A 510 -22.02 -32.86 -12.52
N LYS A 511 -20.91 -32.78 -13.26
CA LYS A 511 -19.90 -31.72 -13.09
C LYS A 511 -20.50 -30.34 -13.34
N VAL A 512 -19.98 -29.35 -12.62
CA VAL A 512 -20.36 -27.95 -12.72
C VAL A 512 -19.18 -27.08 -13.15
N THR A 513 -19.48 -25.89 -13.67
CA THR A 513 -18.47 -24.93 -14.14
C THR A 513 -18.24 -23.82 -13.12
N MET A 514 -17.09 -23.13 -13.25
CA MET A 514 -16.67 -22.04 -12.38
C MET A 514 -17.68 -20.89 -12.32
N THR A 515 -18.35 -20.60 -13.46
CA THR A 515 -19.36 -19.55 -13.60
C THR A 515 -20.48 -19.65 -12.57
N ARG A 516 -20.80 -20.88 -12.12
CA ARG A 516 -21.84 -21.14 -11.12
C ARG A 516 -21.54 -20.50 -9.76
N PHE A 517 -20.26 -20.28 -9.44
CA PHE A 517 -19.79 -19.67 -8.20
C PHE A 517 -19.45 -18.18 -8.32
N ARG A 518 -19.40 -17.69 -9.56
CA ARG A 518 -19.23 -16.27 -9.93
C ARG A 518 -17.97 -15.58 -9.37
N PRO A 519 -16.78 -16.22 -9.35
CA PRO A 519 -15.55 -15.53 -8.98
C PRO A 519 -15.21 -14.43 -9.98
N ASN A 520 -14.67 -13.32 -9.48
CA ASN A 520 -14.02 -12.31 -10.30
C ASN A 520 -12.71 -12.83 -10.88
N ILE A 521 -11.91 -13.49 -10.05
CA ILE A 521 -10.58 -13.98 -10.40
C ILE A 521 -10.51 -15.46 -10.06
N THR A 522 -10.11 -16.27 -11.03
CA THR A 522 -9.81 -17.69 -10.81
C THR A 522 -8.30 -17.90 -10.85
N ILE A 523 -7.78 -18.65 -9.88
CA ILE A 523 -6.33 -18.94 -9.75
C ILE A 523 -6.06 -20.38 -10.19
N ASP A 524 -5.00 -20.59 -10.97
CA ASP A 524 -4.47 -21.92 -11.31
C ASP A 524 -3.11 -22.14 -10.66
N GLY A 525 -2.75 -23.39 -10.37
CA GLY A 525 -1.43 -23.77 -9.84
C GLY A 525 -1.34 -23.96 -8.32
N CYS A 526 -2.41 -23.70 -7.56
CA CYS A 526 -2.47 -23.92 -6.11
C CYS A 526 -3.29 -25.18 -5.75
N GLY A 527 -3.15 -25.67 -4.51
CA GLY A 527 -3.88 -26.84 -4.01
C GLY A 527 -5.39 -26.57 -3.80
N PRO A 528 -6.24 -27.63 -3.74
CA PRO A 528 -7.66 -27.44 -3.44
C PRO A 528 -7.88 -26.73 -2.11
N TYR A 529 -8.74 -25.71 -2.11
CA TYR A 529 -9.12 -24.88 -0.97
C TYR A 529 -7.99 -24.06 -0.35
N ASP A 530 -6.86 -23.93 -1.05
CA ASP A 530 -5.71 -23.16 -0.56
C ASP A 530 -6.09 -21.71 -0.28
N GLU A 531 -7.07 -21.18 -1.03
CA GLU A 531 -7.61 -19.84 -0.86
C GLU A 531 -8.24 -19.53 0.49
N ASP A 532 -8.60 -20.56 1.28
CA ASP A 532 -9.14 -20.35 2.62
C ASP A 532 -8.09 -19.73 3.57
N ASN A 533 -6.82 -20.04 3.32
CA ASN A 533 -5.69 -19.70 4.18
C ASN A 533 -4.93 -18.47 3.70
N TRP A 534 -5.32 -17.83 2.61
CA TRP A 534 -4.68 -16.60 2.16
C TRP A 534 -5.13 -15.43 3.06
N ALA A 535 -4.17 -14.62 3.49
CA ALA A 535 -4.41 -13.38 4.22
C ALA A 535 -4.29 -12.17 3.29
N GLU A 536 -3.29 -12.18 2.40
CA GLU A 536 -3.05 -11.14 1.41
C GLU A 536 -2.66 -11.79 0.08
N MET A 537 -2.96 -11.11 -1.02
CA MET A 537 -2.63 -11.53 -2.36
C MET A 537 -2.01 -10.38 -3.14
N LYS A 538 -0.93 -10.69 -3.84
CA LYS A 538 -0.30 -9.84 -4.84
C LYS A 538 -0.46 -10.47 -6.21
N ILE A 539 -0.87 -9.67 -7.19
CA ILE A 539 -1.00 -10.10 -8.58
C ILE A 539 -0.07 -9.25 -9.44
N GLY A 540 0.82 -9.90 -10.18
CA GLY A 540 1.88 -9.21 -10.91
C GLY A 540 2.74 -8.37 -9.96
N ASN A 541 3.04 -7.12 -10.36
CA ASN A 541 3.89 -6.21 -9.59
C ASN A 541 3.12 -5.02 -8.97
N SER A 542 1.83 -4.87 -9.27
CA SER A 542 1.10 -3.61 -9.03
C SER A 542 -0.23 -3.75 -8.32
N VAL A 543 -0.81 -4.95 -8.21
CA VAL A 543 -2.11 -5.14 -7.56
C VAL A 543 -1.94 -5.87 -6.24
N TYR A 544 -2.47 -5.27 -5.17
CA TYR A 544 -2.45 -5.85 -3.83
C TYR A 544 -3.87 -5.90 -3.25
N MET A 545 -4.21 -7.06 -2.70
CA MET A 545 -5.52 -7.35 -2.15
C MET A 545 -5.40 -7.97 -0.76
N ARG A 546 -6.23 -7.54 0.17
CA ARG A 546 -6.47 -8.23 1.44
C ARG A 546 -7.61 -9.21 1.31
N MET A 547 -7.37 -10.43 1.79
CA MET A 547 -8.41 -11.45 1.90
C MET A 547 -9.28 -11.17 3.12
N LEU A 548 -10.59 -11.09 2.88
CA LEU A 548 -11.62 -10.86 3.89
C LEU A 548 -12.18 -12.21 4.38
N ASP A 549 -13.50 -12.28 4.60
CA ASP A 549 -14.20 -13.52 4.93
C ASP A 549 -14.29 -14.49 3.73
N LEU A 550 -14.33 -15.78 4.04
CA LEU A 550 -14.71 -16.85 3.14
C LEU A 550 -16.08 -16.57 2.50
N CYS A 551 -16.25 -17.01 1.25
CA CYS A 551 -17.49 -16.79 0.52
C CYS A 551 -18.53 -17.86 0.88
N ASP A 552 -19.58 -17.42 1.58
CA ASP A 552 -20.72 -18.24 1.97
C ASP A 552 -21.58 -18.60 0.76
N ARG A 553 -21.87 -19.90 0.60
CA ARG A 553 -22.59 -20.38 -0.60
C ARG A 553 -24.07 -20.56 -0.34
N CYS A 554 -24.86 -20.00 -1.24
CA CYS A 554 -26.31 -20.01 -1.19
C CYS A 554 -26.93 -20.77 -2.37
N SER A 555 -28.26 -20.89 -2.38
CA SER A 555 -29.02 -21.59 -3.42
C SER A 555 -28.83 -21.03 -4.83
N LEU A 556 -28.24 -19.85 -5.00
CA LEU A 556 -27.89 -19.34 -6.33
C LEU A 556 -26.97 -20.32 -7.07
N THR A 557 -26.05 -20.97 -6.35
CA THR A 557 -25.16 -21.98 -6.93
C THR A 557 -25.93 -23.17 -7.51
N THR A 558 -27.20 -23.38 -7.19
CA THR A 558 -28.01 -24.47 -7.77
C THR A 558 -28.62 -24.11 -9.13
N VAL A 559 -28.55 -22.85 -9.54
CA VAL A 559 -29.01 -22.39 -10.85
C VAL A 559 -27.94 -22.67 -11.90
N ASP A 560 -28.32 -23.29 -13.01
CA ASP A 560 -27.45 -23.45 -14.16
C ASP A 560 -27.27 -22.12 -14.90
N PRO A 561 -26.04 -21.59 -15.03
CA PRO A 561 -25.82 -20.30 -15.69
C PRO A 561 -26.11 -20.33 -17.19
N ALA A 562 -26.16 -21.50 -17.84
CA ALA A 562 -26.44 -21.62 -19.27
C ALA A 562 -27.94 -21.72 -19.58
N THR A 563 -28.73 -22.35 -18.70
CA THR A 563 -30.17 -22.60 -18.95
C THR A 563 -31.10 -21.83 -18.03
N GLY A 564 -30.61 -21.34 -16.88
CA GLY A 564 -31.44 -20.75 -15.84
C GLY A 564 -32.22 -21.78 -15.01
N ASP A 565 -32.02 -23.08 -15.24
CA ASP A 565 -32.74 -24.11 -14.49
C ASP A 565 -32.17 -24.28 -13.08
N LYS A 566 -33.06 -24.49 -12.11
CA LYS A 566 -32.67 -24.88 -10.75
C LYS A 566 -32.49 -26.38 -10.67
N ASP A 567 -31.35 -26.83 -10.16
CA ASP A 567 -31.12 -28.23 -9.85
C ASP A 567 -32.05 -28.70 -8.72
N THR A 568 -32.89 -29.70 -8.99
CA THR A 568 -33.90 -30.23 -8.06
C THR A 568 -33.29 -30.94 -6.85
N ARG A 569 -32.10 -31.51 -7.01
CA ARG A 569 -31.31 -32.13 -5.92
C ARG A 569 -30.44 -31.12 -5.18
N ARG A 570 -30.56 -29.83 -5.52
CA ARG A 570 -29.82 -28.71 -4.94
C ARG A 570 -28.30 -28.83 -5.13
N GLN A 571 -27.85 -29.49 -6.19
CA GLN A 571 -26.43 -29.57 -6.52
C GLN A 571 -25.92 -28.26 -7.13
N PRO A 572 -24.66 -27.85 -6.86
CA PRO A 572 -23.64 -28.51 -6.04
C PRO A 572 -23.72 -28.13 -4.55
N LEU A 573 -24.69 -27.32 -4.14
CA LEU A 573 -24.80 -26.80 -2.76
C LEU A 573 -24.98 -27.93 -1.74
N ALA A 574 -25.76 -28.96 -2.06
CA ALA A 574 -25.94 -30.13 -1.20
C ALA A 574 -24.61 -30.86 -0.94
N THR A 575 -23.80 -31.05 -1.98
CA THR A 575 -22.46 -31.66 -1.86
C THR A 575 -21.53 -30.77 -1.04
N LEU A 576 -21.45 -29.47 -1.34
CA LEU A 576 -20.67 -28.53 -0.53
C LEU A 576 -21.06 -28.57 0.95
N LYS A 577 -22.35 -28.67 1.27
CA LYS A 577 -22.82 -28.81 2.66
C LYS A 577 -22.29 -30.04 3.39
N SER A 578 -22.00 -31.12 2.66
CA SER A 578 -21.54 -32.38 3.28
C SER A 578 -20.10 -32.33 3.79
N TYR A 579 -19.23 -31.44 3.27
CA TYR A 579 -17.80 -31.43 3.62
C TYR A 579 -17.16 -30.05 3.77
N ARG A 580 -17.87 -28.94 3.50
CA ARG A 580 -17.33 -27.57 3.54
C ARG A 580 -18.05 -26.65 4.53
N CYS A 581 -18.72 -27.20 5.54
CA CYS A 581 -19.34 -26.42 6.62
C CYS A 581 -18.39 -26.35 7.83
N VAL A 582 -18.16 -25.15 8.38
CA VAL A 582 -17.30 -24.91 9.56
C VAL A 582 -18.08 -25.03 10.88
N MET A 583 -19.41 -24.89 10.84
CA MET A 583 -20.31 -25.18 11.95
C MET A 583 -21.31 -26.26 11.50
N GLU A 584 -21.68 -27.18 12.39
CA GLU A 584 -22.70 -28.19 12.10
C GLU A 584 -23.96 -27.54 11.51
N GLY A 585 -24.24 -27.83 10.23
CA GLY A 585 -25.54 -27.64 9.59
C GLY A 585 -25.87 -26.32 8.88
N ILE A 586 -25.06 -25.24 8.94
CA ILE A 586 -25.61 -23.90 8.60
C ILE A 586 -25.23 -23.36 7.20
N VAL A 587 -23.96 -23.15 6.82
CA VAL A 587 -23.59 -22.66 5.46
C VAL A 587 -22.22 -23.19 5.02
N PRO A 588 -22.09 -23.74 3.78
CA PRO A 588 -20.78 -24.14 3.27
C PRO A 588 -20.00 -22.99 2.65
N PHE A 589 -18.68 -23.07 2.71
CA PHE A 589 -17.76 -22.10 2.11
C PHE A 589 -17.06 -22.66 0.88
N PHE A 590 -16.84 -21.79 -0.08
CA PHE A 590 -16.09 -22.12 -1.28
C PHE A 590 -15.51 -20.80 -1.80
N GLY A 591 -14.22 -20.62 -2.01
CA GLY A 591 -13.67 -19.31 -2.38
C GLY A 591 -13.68 -18.26 -1.26
N VAL A 592 -13.04 -17.12 -1.52
CA VAL A 592 -12.76 -16.06 -0.54
C VAL A 592 -13.13 -14.68 -1.11
N ASN A 593 -13.64 -13.78 -0.26
CA ASN A 593 -13.87 -12.39 -0.66
C ASN A 593 -12.61 -11.56 -0.44
N ALA A 594 -12.41 -10.52 -1.25
CA ALA A 594 -11.26 -9.64 -1.11
C ALA A 594 -11.63 -8.16 -1.26
N ALA A 595 -10.84 -7.32 -0.60
CA ALA A 595 -10.73 -5.88 -0.83
C ALA A 595 -9.37 -5.58 -1.47
N ILE A 596 -9.26 -4.42 -2.10
CA ILE A 596 -8.04 -3.99 -2.79
C ILE A 596 -7.39 -2.85 -2.01
N ASP A 597 -6.10 -2.97 -1.76
CA ASP A 597 -5.32 -1.92 -1.10
C ASP A 597 -4.51 -1.11 -2.12
N ILE A 598 -4.11 -1.72 -3.24
CA ILE A 598 -3.43 -1.05 -4.36
C ILE A 598 -4.10 -1.42 -5.68
N GLU A 599 -4.66 -0.40 -6.35
CA GLU A 599 -5.26 -0.51 -7.68
C GLU A 599 -4.23 -0.77 -8.77
N GLY A 600 -4.65 -1.42 -9.86
CA GLY A 600 -3.78 -1.67 -11.00
C GLY A 600 -4.41 -2.60 -12.03
N GLU A 601 -3.69 -2.84 -13.12
CA GLU A 601 -4.14 -3.76 -14.16
C GLU A 601 -3.72 -5.20 -13.86
N ILE A 602 -4.58 -6.13 -14.24
CA ILE A 602 -4.32 -7.56 -14.23
C ILE A 602 -4.65 -8.17 -15.59
N LYS A 603 -3.98 -9.26 -15.93
CA LYS A 603 -4.30 -10.08 -17.11
C LYS A 603 -4.26 -11.56 -16.78
N VAL A 604 -4.95 -12.35 -17.60
CA VAL A 604 -4.84 -13.81 -17.58
C VAL A 604 -3.37 -14.20 -17.77
N GLY A 605 -2.91 -15.15 -16.96
CA GLY A 605 -1.52 -15.59 -16.91
C GLY A 605 -0.62 -14.81 -15.95
N ASP A 606 -1.06 -13.70 -15.35
CA ASP A 606 -0.24 -12.98 -14.38
C ASP A 606 0.10 -13.86 -13.17
N PRO A 607 1.35 -13.80 -12.67
CA PRO A 607 1.75 -14.55 -11.49
C PRO A 607 1.03 -14.03 -10.25
N VAL A 608 0.64 -14.97 -9.39
CA VAL A 608 -0.09 -14.71 -8.15
C VAL A 608 0.77 -15.15 -6.98
N TYR A 609 0.93 -14.25 -6.03
CA TYR A 609 1.66 -14.48 -4.79
C TYR A 609 0.72 -14.24 -3.61
N VAL A 610 0.89 -14.99 -2.53
CA VAL A 610 0.06 -14.83 -1.32
C VAL A 610 0.88 -14.86 -0.06
N ILE A 611 0.34 -14.22 0.96
CA ILE A 611 0.71 -14.43 2.34
C ILE A 611 -0.34 -15.36 2.96
N ARG A 612 0.09 -16.37 3.70
CA ARG A 612 -0.79 -17.29 4.41
C ARG A 612 -1.04 -16.82 5.85
N LYS A 613 -2.24 -17.09 6.37
CA LYS A 613 -2.69 -16.79 7.74
C LYS A 613 -1.85 -17.48 8.80
#